data_AF-A0A644SBN2-F1
#
_entry.id   AF-A0A644SBN2-F1
#
_cell.length_a   1.000
_cell.length_b   1.000
_cell.length_c   1.000
_cell.angle_alpha   90.00
_cell.angle_beta   90.00
_cell.angle_gamma   90.00
#
_symmetry.space_group_name_H-M   'P 1'
#
loop_
_entity.id
_entity.type
_entity.pdbx_description
1 polymer ?
#
loop_
_entity_poly.entity_id
_entity_poly.type
_entity_poly.pdbx_seq_one_letter_code
_entity_poly.pdbx_strand_id
1 'polypeptide(L)'
;MPKTDTKPNAKNRIQKAIETWFTKIYINKIIHNAKDTSIFINKSSCLAFILSIYGKTEENKNKMTPAVITHINTTKNNFATKLKRVKNHENIVELQAKYPKLDIISAYQFLTLKDKFKITKSEIQDFETLIDILSKNAQKSKK
;
A
#
# COMPACT_ATOMS: atom_id res chain seq x y z
N MET A 1 3.55 -35.32 -21.73
CA MET A 1 3.08 -34.92 -20.38
C MET A 1 2.16 -33.72 -20.52
N PRO A 2 0.89 -33.77 -20.09
CA PRO A 2 0.03 -32.60 -20.09
C PRO A 2 0.48 -31.66 -18.97
N LYS A 3 0.66 -30.38 -19.29
CA LYS A 3 0.93 -29.33 -18.31
C LYS A 3 -0.29 -29.21 -17.40
N THR A 4 -0.10 -29.37 -16.10
CA THR A 4 -1.14 -29.14 -15.10
C THR A 4 -1.41 -27.64 -15.02
N ASP A 5 -2.50 -27.20 -15.65
CA ASP A 5 -3.09 -25.89 -15.44
C ASP A 5 -3.50 -25.76 -13.97
N THR A 6 -2.64 -25.15 -13.16
CA THR A 6 -2.92 -24.85 -11.77
C THR A 6 -3.95 -23.72 -11.72
N LYS A 7 -5.24 -24.09 -11.73
CA LYS A 7 -6.34 -23.17 -11.41
C LYS A 7 -5.98 -22.41 -10.12
N PRO A 8 -6.02 -21.07 -10.10
CA PRO A 8 -5.66 -20.32 -8.91
C PRO A 8 -6.65 -20.66 -7.79
N ASN A 9 -6.14 -21.33 -6.77
CA ASN A 9 -6.87 -21.85 -5.63
C ASN A 9 -7.69 -20.73 -4.97
N ALA A 10 -8.94 -20.96 -4.56
CA ALA A 10 -9.84 -19.90 -4.07
C ALA A 10 -9.25 -19.09 -2.89
N LYS A 11 -8.41 -19.74 -2.07
CA LYS A 11 -7.61 -19.10 -1.00
C LYS A 11 -6.72 -17.96 -1.50
N ASN A 12 -6.08 -18.13 -2.67
CA ASN A 12 -5.28 -17.07 -3.31
C ASN A 12 -6.15 -15.89 -3.77
N ARG A 13 -7.40 -16.14 -4.18
CA ARG A 13 -8.30 -15.06 -4.64
C ARG A 13 -8.76 -14.17 -3.49
N ILE A 14 -9.07 -14.76 -2.34
CA ILE A 14 -9.43 -14.02 -1.11
C ILE A 14 -8.25 -13.18 -0.63
N GLN A 15 -7.06 -13.76 -0.53
CA GLN A 15 -5.85 -13.03 -0.14
C GLN A 15 -5.57 -11.85 -1.08
N LYS A 16 -5.62 -12.09 -2.40
CA LYS A 16 -5.43 -11.02 -3.39
C LYS A 16 -6.51 -9.93 -3.30
N ALA A 17 -7.76 -10.29 -2.99
CA ALA A 17 -8.83 -9.32 -2.79
C ALA A 17 -8.58 -8.46 -1.53
N ILE A 18 -8.14 -9.06 -0.43
CA ILE A 18 -7.75 -8.36 0.80
C ILE A 18 -6.58 -7.40 0.52
N GLU A 19 -5.52 -7.88 -0.14
CA GLU A 19 -4.35 -7.06 -0.52
C GLU A 19 -4.74 -5.89 -1.43
N THR A 20 -5.59 -6.13 -2.43
CA THR A 20 -6.09 -5.08 -3.32
C THR A 20 -6.90 -4.04 -2.56
N TRP A 21 -7.76 -4.48 -1.64
CA TRP A 21 -8.57 -3.60 -0.79
C TRP A 21 -7.68 -2.69 0.06
N PHE A 22 -6.70 -3.26 0.77
CA PHE A 22 -5.74 -2.48 1.56
C PHE A 22 -4.89 -1.55 0.71
N THR A 23 -4.41 -2.01 -0.45
CA THR A 23 -3.61 -1.20 -1.39
C THR A 23 -4.36 0.08 -1.78
N LYS A 24 -5.63 -0.04 -2.19
CA LYS A 24 -6.46 1.12 -2.57
C LYS A 24 -6.62 2.10 -1.41
N ILE A 25 -6.92 1.58 -0.23
CA ILE A 25 -7.17 2.42 0.95
C ILE A 25 -5.92 3.15 1.43
N TYR A 26 -4.78 2.46 1.51
CA TYR A 26 -3.54 3.11 1.92
C TYR A 26 -3.06 4.14 0.88
N ILE A 27 -3.23 3.86 -0.41
CA ILE A 27 -2.93 4.83 -1.47
C ILE A 27 -3.85 6.06 -1.37
N ASN A 28 -5.16 5.87 -1.23
CA ASN A 28 -6.08 6.99 -1.07
C ASN A 28 -5.76 7.82 0.17
N LYS A 29 -5.38 7.17 1.27
CA LYS A 29 -4.92 7.87 2.48
C LYS A 29 -3.72 8.78 2.19
N ILE A 30 -2.73 8.26 1.46
CA ILE A 30 -1.52 9.01 1.10
C ILE A 30 -1.87 10.19 0.18
N ILE A 31 -2.67 9.97 -0.87
CA ILE A 31 -3.02 11.00 -1.86
C ILE A 31 -3.83 12.14 -1.24
N HIS A 32 -4.81 11.83 -0.41
CA HIS A 32 -5.74 12.83 0.12
C HIS A 32 -5.29 13.45 1.45
N ASN A 33 -4.13 13.06 1.99
CA ASN A 33 -3.63 13.46 3.31
C ASN A 33 -4.75 13.42 4.38
N ALA A 34 -5.59 12.39 4.32
CA ALA A 34 -6.81 12.32 5.10
C ALA A 34 -6.46 12.19 6.59
N LYS A 35 -6.71 13.26 7.37
CA LYS A 35 -6.51 13.28 8.82
C LYS A 35 -7.45 12.32 9.54
N ASP A 36 -8.65 12.13 9.02
CA ASP A 36 -9.63 11.22 9.63
C ASP A 36 -9.49 9.80 9.09
N THR A 37 -8.87 8.94 9.91
CA THR A 37 -8.40 7.61 9.53
C THR A 37 -9.29 6.48 10.05
N SER A 38 -10.27 6.82 10.89
CA SER A 38 -11.22 5.88 11.49
C SER A 38 -12.13 5.23 10.44
N ILE A 39 -12.41 5.95 9.34
CA ILE A 39 -13.36 5.56 8.30
C ILE A 39 -12.74 4.57 7.28
N PHE A 40 -11.41 4.57 7.10
CA PHE A 40 -10.77 3.93 5.94
C PHE A 40 -10.10 2.58 6.22
N ILE A 41 -9.53 2.32 7.40
CA ILE A 41 -8.74 1.09 7.69
C ILE A 41 -9.44 0.22 8.75
N ASN A 42 -10.75 0.03 8.58
CA ASN A 42 -11.53 -0.83 9.47
C ASN A 42 -11.48 -2.30 9.00
N LYS A 43 -10.98 -3.18 9.88
CA LYS A 43 -10.93 -4.63 9.65
C LYS A 43 -12.33 -5.19 9.37
N SER A 44 -13.36 -4.66 10.06
CA SER A 44 -14.75 -5.08 9.89
C SER A 44 -15.30 -4.74 8.50
N SER A 45 -14.93 -3.58 7.94
CA SER A 45 -15.33 -3.20 6.58
C SER A 45 -14.68 -4.09 5.52
N CYS A 46 -13.38 -4.41 5.70
CA CYS A 46 -12.70 -5.38 4.83
C CYS A 46 -13.34 -6.77 4.93
N LEU A 47 -13.62 -7.23 6.15
CA LEU A 47 -14.29 -8.51 6.39
C LEU A 47 -15.67 -8.55 5.73
N ALA A 48 -16.50 -7.53 5.93
CA ALA A 48 -17.82 -7.43 5.32
C ALA A 48 -17.75 -7.46 3.78
N PHE A 49 -16.78 -6.75 3.19
CA PHE A 49 -16.53 -6.77 1.74
C PHE A 49 -16.12 -8.16 1.23
N ILE A 50 -15.23 -8.87 1.93
CA ILE A 50 -14.82 -10.21 1.53
C ILE A 50 -15.98 -11.20 1.68
N LEU A 51 -16.74 -11.12 2.77
CA LEU A 51 -17.89 -11.98 3.02
C LEU A 51 -19.03 -11.72 2.03
N SER A 52 -19.24 -10.50 1.55
CA SER A 52 -20.28 -10.22 0.54
C SER A 52 -19.97 -10.86 -0.83
N ILE A 53 -18.69 -11.05 -1.15
CA ILE A 53 -18.26 -11.66 -2.42
C ILE A 53 -18.19 -13.18 -2.31
N TYR A 54 -17.60 -13.70 -1.22
CA TYR A 54 -17.25 -15.11 -1.10
C TYR A 54 -18.12 -15.88 -0.10
N GLY A 55 -18.71 -15.21 0.90
CA GLY A 55 -19.56 -15.79 1.94
C GLY A 55 -21.04 -15.87 1.54
N LYS A 56 -21.35 -16.61 0.47
CA LYS A 56 -22.70 -16.67 -0.14
C LYS A 56 -23.81 -17.25 0.75
N THR A 57 -23.46 -17.96 1.82
CA THR A 57 -24.40 -18.53 2.81
C THR A 57 -23.89 -18.24 4.22
N GLU A 58 -24.78 -18.20 5.22
CA GLU A 58 -24.38 -17.99 6.63
C GLU A 58 -23.42 -19.07 7.13
N GLU A 59 -23.67 -20.33 6.76
CA GLU A 59 -22.77 -21.43 7.09
C GLU A 59 -21.35 -21.21 6.51
N ASN A 60 -21.26 -20.75 5.26
CA ASN A 60 -19.98 -20.47 4.63
C ASN A 60 -19.30 -19.23 5.24
N LYS A 61 -20.06 -18.17 5.58
CA LYS A 61 -19.52 -17.01 6.30
C LYS A 61 -18.88 -17.42 7.62
N ASN A 62 -19.56 -18.25 8.41
CA ASN A 62 -19.08 -18.70 9.71
C ASN A 62 -17.78 -19.52 9.58
N LYS A 63 -17.72 -20.45 8.62
CA LYS A 63 -16.51 -21.25 8.36
C LYS A 63 -15.32 -20.42 7.88
N MET A 64 -15.57 -19.40 7.05
CA MET A 64 -14.50 -18.59 6.43
C MET A 64 -13.97 -17.46 7.33
N THR A 65 -14.82 -16.91 8.21
CA THR A 65 -14.52 -15.71 8.99
C THR A 65 -13.18 -15.77 9.74
N PRO A 66 -12.84 -16.83 10.49
CA PRO A 66 -11.57 -16.90 11.20
C PRO A 66 -10.34 -16.80 10.28
N ALA A 67 -10.36 -17.50 9.15
CA ALA A 67 -9.27 -17.49 8.18
C ALA A 67 -9.13 -16.12 7.50
N VAL A 68 -10.26 -15.48 7.16
CA VAL A 68 -10.28 -14.13 6.57
C VAL A 68 -9.75 -13.09 7.55
N ILE A 69 -10.15 -13.14 8.83
CA ILE A 69 -9.66 -12.23 9.87
C ILE A 69 -8.14 -12.34 10.03
N THR A 70 -7.61 -13.57 10.06
CA THR A 70 -6.16 -13.79 10.14
C THR A 70 -5.44 -13.15 8.97
N HIS A 71 -5.92 -13.35 7.74
CA HIS A 71 -5.33 -12.72 6.56
C HIS A 71 -5.43 -11.19 6.57
N ILE A 72 -6.57 -10.64 6.97
CA ILE A 72 -6.75 -9.18 7.15
C ILE A 72 -5.70 -8.62 8.14
N ASN A 73 -5.49 -9.29 9.27
CA ASN A 73 -4.52 -8.86 10.27
C ASN A 73 -3.09 -8.89 9.74
N THR A 74 -2.69 -10.00 9.11
CA THR A 74 -1.36 -10.13 8.51
C THR A 74 -1.12 -9.08 7.44
N THR A 75 -2.06 -8.91 6.51
CA THR A 75 -1.93 -7.91 5.43
C THR A 75 -1.84 -6.50 6.02
N LYS A 76 -2.71 -6.12 6.96
CA LYS A 76 -2.66 -4.80 7.61
C LYS A 76 -1.30 -4.54 8.26
N ASN A 77 -0.77 -5.51 9.00
CA ASN A 77 0.52 -5.40 9.68
C ASN A 77 1.68 -5.26 8.68
N ASN A 78 1.63 -6.00 7.57
CA ASN A 78 2.63 -5.89 6.50
C ASN A 78 2.65 -4.50 5.87
N PHE A 79 1.49 -3.92 5.55
CA PHE A 79 1.39 -2.56 5.02
C PHE A 79 1.90 -1.53 6.04
N ALA A 80 1.46 -1.60 7.30
CA ALA A 80 1.92 -0.70 8.35
C ALA A 80 3.45 -0.77 8.54
N THR A 81 4.03 -1.97 8.48
CA THR A 81 5.46 -2.19 8.59
C THR A 81 6.22 -1.62 7.39
N LYS A 82 5.75 -1.85 6.15
CA LYS A 82 6.34 -1.26 4.94
C LYS A 82 6.38 0.27 5.03
N LEU A 83 5.27 0.90 5.39
CA LEU A 83 5.17 2.35 5.53
C LEU A 83 6.07 2.91 6.64
N LYS A 84 6.15 2.21 7.77
CA LYS A 84 7.05 2.57 8.88
C LYS A 84 8.52 2.49 8.46
N ARG A 85 8.91 1.48 7.67
CA ARG A 85 10.28 1.36 7.13
C ARG A 85 10.65 2.57 6.27
N VAL A 86 9.78 2.99 5.34
CA VAL A 86 10.01 4.20 4.53
C VAL A 86 10.17 5.43 5.42
N LYS A 87 9.26 5.63 6.37
CA LYS A 87 9.25 6.80 7.26
C LYS A 87 10.53 6.92 8.11
N ASN A 88 11.12 5.79 8.48
CA ASN A 88 12.25 5.74 9.39
C ASN A 88 13.59 5.52 8.66
N HIS A 89 13.60 5.41 7.34
CA HIS A 89 14.83 5.14 6.60
C HIS A 89 15.67 6.41 6.48
N GLU A 90 16.92 6.35 6.94
CA GLU A 90 17.84 7.49 7.06
C GLU A 90 17.91 8.33 5.78
N ASN A 91 18.27 7.73 4.64
CA ASN A 91 18.39 8.48 3.38
C ASN A 91 17.06 9.12 2.91
N ILE A 92 15.91 8.55 3.25
CA ILE A 92 14.60 9.12 2.87
C ILE A 92 14.27 10.30 3.80
N VAL A 93 14.64 10.20 5.08
CA VAL A 93 14.51 11.29 6.06
C VAL A 93 15.45 12.44 5.71
N GLU A 94 16.70 12.15 5.33
CA GLU A 94 17.65 13.14 4.82
C GLU A 94 17.11 13.83 3.56
N LEU A 95 16.53 13.05 2.63
CA LEU A 95 15.92 13.59 1.43
C LEU A 95 14.73 14.51 1.75
N GLN A 96 13.91 14.15 2.73
CA GLN A 96 12.82 15.00 3.23
C GLN A 96 13.36 16.31 3.83
N ALA A 97 14.49 16.28 4.53
CA ALA A 97 15.13 17.48 5.07
C ALA A 97 15.72 18.37 3.96
N LYS A 98 16.25 17.77 2.87
CA LYS A 98 16.76 18.49 1.70
C LYS A 98 15.66 19.21 0.92
N TYR A 99 14.46 18.64 0.84
CA TYR A 99 13.30 19.24 0.16
C TYR A 99 12.12 19.49 1.11
N PRO A 100 12.23 20.44 2.06
CA PRO A 100 11.27 20.60 3.15
C PRO A 100 9.88 21.08 2.69
N LYS A 101 9.77 21.60 1.46
CA LYS A 101 8.50 22.05 0.87
C LYS A 101 7.71 20.92 0.19
N LEU A 102 8.30 19.74 0.06
CA LEU A 102 7.69 18.57 -0.58
C LEU A 102 7.38 17.51 0.47
N ASP A 103 6.34 16.71 0.25
CA ASP A 103 6.05 15.53 1.08
C ASP A 103 6.72 14.28 0.49
N ILE A 104 8.04 14.20 0.69
CA ILE A 104 8.92 13.14 0.17
C ILE A 104 8.54 11.79 0.77
N ILE A 105 8.27 11.74 2.07
CA ILE A 105 7.94 10.50 2.77
C ILE A 105 6.66 9.90 2.20
N SER A 106 5.59 10.68 2.08
CA SER A 106 4.33 10.20 1.51
C SER A 106 4.49 9.77 0.05
N ALA A 107 5.23 10.54 -0.75
CA ALA A 107 5.49 10.19 -2.15
C ALA A 107 6.24 8.86 -2.28
N TYR A 108 7.27 8.63 -1.47
CA TYR A 108 8.03 7.37 -1.50
C TYR A 108 7.20 6.20 -0.98
N GLN A 109 6.39 6.42 0.05
CA GLN A 109 5.41 5.44 0.54
C GLN A 109 4.44 5.02 -0.57
N PHE A 110 3.91 5.98 -1.35
CA PHE A 110 3.03 5.70 -2.48
C PHE A 110 3.71 4.80 -3.52
N LEU A 111 4.95 5.13 -3.93
CA LEU A 111 5.71 4.36 -4.90
C LEU A 111 6.05 2.96 -4.39
N THR A 112 6.33 2.83 -3.09
CA THR A 112 6.59 1.54 -2.44
C THR A 112 5.34 0.66 -2.43
N LEU A 113 4.16 1.23 -2.16
CA LEU A 113 2.89 0.48 -2.19
C LEU A 113 2.43 0.09 -3.59
N LYS A 114 2.88 0.81 -4.63
CA LYS A 114 2.66 0.46 -6.03
C LYS A 114 3.68 -0.57 -6.56
N ASP A 115 4.58 -1.05 -5.70
CA ASP A 115 5.72 -1.89 -6.05
C ASP A 115 6.56 -1.30 -7.21
N LYS A 116 6.66 0.04 -7.26
CA LYS A 116 7.45 0.76 -8.27
C LYS A 116 8.86 1.08 -7.80
N PHE A 117 9.01 1.33 -6.50
CA PHE A 117 10.29 1.59 -5.84
C PHE A 117 10.42 0.66 -4.65
N LYS A 118 11.61 0.10 -4.44
CA LYS A 118 12.00 -0.52 -3.18
C LYS A 118 12.84 0.49 -2.38
N ILE A 119 13.18 0.10 -1.16
CA ILE A 119 14.00 0.92 -0.25
C ILE A 119 15.47 0.51 -0.46
N THR A 120 15.99 0.78 -1.65
CA THR A 120 17.40 0.56 -2.00
C THR A 120 18.10 1.89 -2.25
N LYS A 121 19.42 1.93 -2.04
CA LYS A 121 20.20 3.15 -2.28
C LYS A 121 20.05 3.69 -3.70
N SER A 122 20.05 2.80 -4.70
CA SER A 122 19.89 3.17 -6.12
C SER A 122 18.55 3.84 -6.37
N GLU A 123 17.44 3.22 -5.94
CA GLU A 123 16.11 3.76 -6.20
C GLU A 123 15.85 5.06 -5.43
N ILE A 124 16.44 5.22 -4.23
CA ILE A 124 16.38 6.50 -3.50
C ILE A 124 17.11 7.59 -4.28
N GLN A 125 18.27 7.28 -4.87
CA GLN A 125 19.02 8.23 -5.72
C GLN A 125 18.27 8.59 -7.01
N ASP A 126 17.62 7.61 -7.64
CA ASP A 126 16.76 7.84 -8.81
C ASP A 126 15.59 8.77 -8.44
N PHE A 127 14.97 8.55 -7.29
CA PHE A 127 13.89 9.39 -6.79
C PHE A 127 14.36 10.83 -6.49
N GLU A 128 15.52 11.00 -5.85
CA GLU A 128 16.15 12.30 -5.65
C GLU A 128 16.41 13.02 -6.98
N THR A 129 16.95 12.31 -7.97
CA THR A 129 17.21 12.86 -9.30
C THR A 129 15.91 13.35 -9.97
N LEU A 130 14.82 12.59 -9.83
CA LEU A 130 13.49 13.01 -10.32
C LEU A 130 13.03 14.31 -9.65
N ILE A 131 13.18 14.42 -8.33
CA ILE A 131 12.83 15.64 -7.58
C ILE A 131 13.66 16.83 -8.07
N ASP A 132 14.97 16.65 -8.27
CA ASP A 132 15.86 17.70 -8.75
C ASP A 132 15.48 18.20 -10.14
N ILE A 133 15.18 17.30 -11.08
CA ILE A 133 14.72 17.66 -12.43
C ILE A 133 13.43 18.48 -12.37
N LEU A 134 12.44 18.02 -11.59
CA LEU A 134 11.16 18.69 -11.45
C LEU A 134 11.31 20.06 -10.76
N SER A 135 12.18 20.16 -9.76
CA SER A 135 12.42 21.39 -8.99
C SER A 135 13.16 22.46 -9.82
N LYS A 136 14.09 22.06 -10.70
CA LYS A 136 14.80 22.99 -11.61
C LYS A 136 13.85 23.65 -12.61
N ASN A 137 12.84 22.93 -13.09
CA ASN A 137 11.86 23.48 -14.04
C ASN A 137 10.82 24.38 -13.38
N ALA A 138 10.46 24.12 -12.10
CA ALA A 138 9.56 24.98 -11.34
C ALA A 138 10.13 26.39 -11.04
N GLN A 139 11.46 26.56 -11.09
CA GLN A 139 12.11 27.88 -10.96
C GLN A 139 12.11 28.67 -12.27
N LYS A 140 12.08 28.01 -13.43
CA LYS A 140 12.07 28.67 -14.74
C LYS A 140 10.71 29.28 -15.10
N SER A 141 9.61 28.75 -14.57
CA SER A 141 8.24 29.27 -14.83
C SER A 141 7.82 30.46 -13.97
N LYS A 142 8.69 30.92 -13.06
CA LYS A 142 8.48 32.13 -12.24
C LYS A 142 9.19 33.38 -12.78
N LYS A 143 9.72 33.31 -14.00
CA LYS A 143 10.29 34.46 -14.72
C LYS A 143 9.34 34.94 -15.79
#